data_AF-A0AAI8GDZ9-F1
#
_entry.id   AF-A0AAI8GDZ9-F1
#
_cell.length_a   1.000
_cell.length_b   1.000
_cell.length_c   1.000
_cell.angle_alpha   90.00
_cell.angle_beta   90.00
_cell.angle_gamma   90.00
#
_symmetry.space_group_name_H-M   'P 1'
#
loop_
_entity.id
_entity.type
_entity.pdbx_description
1 polymer ?
#
loop_
_entity_poly.entity_id
_entity_poly.type
_entity_poly.pdbx_seq_one_letter_code
_entity_poly.pdbx_strand_id
1 'polypeptide(L)'
;MSNIIEFFQNLELLDWIFYLIGGLMIIYSLFAVEAKKVFDSILALSAVSLLSVLLFIVLKAPDVAITEAAVGSGLASAVMIFALFRMKAGEKK
;
A
#
# COMPACT_ATOMS: atom_id res chain seq x y z
N MET A 1 26.39 -12.33 -16.74
CA MET A 1 25.27 -13.10 -16.13
C MET A 1 25.59 -13.61 -14.73
N SER A 2 26.87 -13.67 -14.30
CA SER A 2 27.27 -14.00 -12.92
C SER A 2 26.84 -12.96 -11.87
N ASN A 3 27.00 -11.66 -12.16
CA ASN A 3 26.79 -10.59 -11.18
C ASN A 3 25.35 -10.48 -10.65
N ILE A 4 24.35 -10.85 -11.45
CA ILE A 4 22.94 -10.82 -11.03
C ILE A 4 22.63 -11.99 -10.10
N ILE A 5 23.15 -13.17 -10.40
CA ILE A 5 22.93 -14.37 -9.58
C ILE A 5 23.66 -14.23 -8.25
N GLU A 6 24.90 -13.74 -8.27
CA GLU A 6 25.66 -13.42 -7.05
C GLU A 6 24.96 -12.35 -6.20
N PHE A 7 24.34 -11.34 -6.82
CA PHE A 7 23.54 -10.35 -6.10
C PHE A 7 22.40 -11.02 -5.31
N PHE A 8 21.59 -11.87 -5.97
CA PHE A 8 20.47 -12.57 -5.31
C PHE A 8 20.92 -13.59 -4.26
N GLN A 9 22.10 -14.21 -4.43
CA GLN A 9 22.66 -15.15 -3.45
C GLN A 9 23.22 -14.48 -2.19
N ASN A 10 23.55 -13.19 -2.27
CA ASN A 10 24.05 -12.40 -1.15
C ASN A 10 22.95 -11.69 -0.35
N LEU A 11 21.69 -11.76 -0.78
CA LEU A 11 20.57 -11.11 -0.11
C LEU A 11 20.18 -11.83 1.18
N GLU A 12 19.96 -11.05 2.24
CA GLU A 12 19.38 -11.58 3.47
C GLU A 12 17.85 -11.73 3.35
N LEU A 13 17.25 -12.47 4.28
CA LEU A 13 15.78 -12.64 4.33
C LEU A 13 15.05 -11.29 4.38
N LEU A 14 15.64 -10.30 5.04
CA LEU A 14 15.07 -8.97 5.16
C LEU A 14 14.95 -8.26 3.79
N ASP A 15 15.94 -8.42 2.92
CA ASP A 15 15.96 -7.82 1.59
C ASP A 15 14.91 -8.47 0.68
N TRP A 16 14.74 -9.79 0.79
CA TRP A 16 13.66 -10.50 0.09
C TRP A 16 12.28 -9.97 0.49
N ILE A 17 12.06 -9.74 1.79
CA ILE A 17 10.81 -9.15 2.29
C ILE A 17 10.63 -7.73 1.74
N PHE A 18 11.69 -6.91 1.72
CA PHE A 18 11.66 -5.56 1.18
C PHE A 18 11.23 -5.55 -0.30
N TYR A 19 11.87 -6.38 -1.14
CA TYR A 19 11.54 -6.47 -2.56
C TYR A 19 10.13 -7.02 -2.80
N LEU A 20 9.68 -7.99 -1.98
CA LEU A 20 8.33 -8.54 -2.08
C LEU A 20 7.27 -7.48 -1.75
N ILE A 21 7.45 -6.73 -0.66
CA ILE A 21 6.51 -5.66 -0.26
C ILE A 21 6.49 -4.57 -1.34
N GLY A 22 7.66 -4.10 -1.79
CA GLY A 22 7.77 -3.11 -2.85
C GLY A 22 7.11 -3.56 -4.16
N GLY A 23 7.28 -4.82 -4.55
CA GLY A 23 6.61 -5.42 -5.71
C GLY A 23 5.08 -5.43 -5.57
N LEU A 24 4.56 -5.84 -4.41
CA LEU A 24 3.13 -5.80 -4.13
C LEU A 24 2.58 -4.37 -4.18
N MET A 25 3.30 -3.38 -3.65
CA MET A 25 2.89 -1.98 -3.71
C MET A 25 2.69 -1.49 -5.14
N ILE A 26 3.60 -1.86 -6.06
CA ILE A 26 3.47 -1.50 -7.48
C ILE A 26 2.23 -2.15 -8.09
N ILE A 27 2.00 -3.44 -7.82
CA ILE A 27 0.83 -4.18 -8.34
C ILE A 27 -0.48 -3.53 -7.85
N TYR A 28 -0.60 -3.26 -6.54
CA TYR A 28 -1.79 -2.63 -5.99
C TYR A 28 -1.97 -1.18 -6.45
N SER A 29 -0.87 -0.44 -6.66
CA SER A 29 -0.94 0.92 -7.19
C SER A 29 -1.46 0.95 -8.63
N LEU A 30 -0.99 0.05 -9.49
CA LEU A 30 -1.51 -0.10 -10.86
C LEU A 30 -2.99 -0.50 -10.83
N PHE A 31 -3.35 -1.48 -9.99
CA PHE A 31 -4.74 -1.89 -9.84
C PHE A 31 -5.64 -0.74 -9.33
N ALA A 32 -5.14 0.11 -8.43
CA ALA A 32 -5.90 1.25 -7.92
C ALA A 32 -6.26 2.25 -9.03
N VAL A 33 -5.34 2.47 -9.98
CA VAL A 33 -5.53 3.39 -11.12
C VAL A 33 -6.45 2.79 -12.18
N GLU A 34 -6.36 1.48 -12.44
CA GLU A 34 -7.16 0.80 -13.47
C GLU A 34 -8.55 0.35 -12.99
N ALA A 35 -8.82 0.41 -11.68
CA ALA A 35 -10.07 -0.08 -11.10
C ALA A 35 -11.28 0.71 -11.62
N LYS A 36 -12.27 -0.04 -12.15
CA LYS A 36 -13.51 0.52 -12.71
C LYS A 36 -14.46 1.09 -11.66
N LYS A 37 -14.41 0.56 -10.43
CA LYS A 37 -15.24 1.02 -9.31
C LYS A 37 -14.38 1.82 -8.35
N VAL A 38 -14.84 3.01 -8.00
CA VAL A 38 -14.17 3.89 -7.03
C VAL A 38 -13.93 3.19 -5.69
N PHE A 39 -14.84 2.31 -5.26
CA PHE A 39 -14.65 1.52 -4.04
C PHE A 39 -13.44 0.58 -4.13
N ASP A 40 -13.25 -0.08 -5.28
CA ASP A 40 -12.14 -1.00 -5.50
C ASP A 40 -10.81 -0.22 -5.57
N SER A 41 -10.80 0.97 -6.19
CA SER A 41 -9.65 1.90 -6.15
C SER A 41 -9.28 2.31 -4.72
N ILE A 42 -10.27 2.68 -3.89
CA ILE A 42 -10.02 3.08 -2.49
C ILE A 42 -9.47 1.91 -1.68
N LEU A 43 -9.99 0.70 -1.89
CA LEU A 43 -9.50 -0.50 -1.22
C LEU A 43 -8.04 -0.81 -1.59
N ALA A 44 -7.72 -0.70 -2.88
CA ALA A 44 -6.36 -0.89 -3.39
C ALA A 44 -5.38 0.15 -2.84
N LEU A 45 -5.81 1.42 -2.76
CA LEU A 45 -5.01 2.50 -2.17
C LEU A 45 -4.77 2.27 -0.67
N SER A 46 -5.80 1.81 0.04
CA SER A 46 -5.69 1.43 1.46
C SER A 46 -4.70 0.28 1.67
N ALA A 47 -4.70 -0.72 0.78
CA ALA A 47 -3.72 -1.80 0.80
C ALA A 47 -2.29 -1.29 0.57
N VAL A 48 -2.08 -0.36 -0.37
CA VAL A 48 -0.75 0.27 -0.58
C VAL A 48 -0.28 0.99 0.68
N SER A 49 -1.16 1.74 1.35
CA SER A 49 -0.83 2.42 2.60
C SER A 49 -0.57 1.45 3.75
N LEU A 50 -1.24 0.29 3.81
CA LEU A 50 -0.91 -0.73 4.80
C LEU A 50 0.44 -1.42 4.52
N LEU A 51 0.77 -1.63 3.24
CA LEU A 51 2.07 -2.18 2.83
C LEU A 51 3.23 -1.22 3.15
N SER A 52 3.02 0.10 3.05
CA SER A 52 4.06 1.08 3.43
C SER A 52 4.38 1.03 4.93
N VAL A 53 3.39 0.74 5.80
CA VAL A 53 3.64 0.50 7.25
C VAL A 53 4.62 -0.66 7.45
N LEU A 54 4.41 -1.78 6.74
CA LEU A 54 5.32 -2.92 6.82
C LEU A 54 6.73 -2.55 6.32
N LEU A 55 6.82 -1.75 5.25
CA LEU A 55 8.09 -1.27 4.73
C LEU A 55 8.82 -0.36 5.74
N PHE A 56 8.10 0.53 6.43
CA PHE A 56 8.69 1.37 7.48
C PHE A 56 9.21 0.57 8.68
N ILE A 57 8.55 -0.53 9.03
CA ILE A 57 9.05 -1.47 10.05
C ILE A 57 10.36 -2.11 9.59
N VAL A 58 10.43 -2.58 8.34
CA VAL A 58 11.65 -3.16 7.74
C VAL A 58 12.79 -2.15 7.73
N LEU A 59 12.49 -0.88 7.42
CA LEU A 59 13.44 0.24 7.41
C LEU A 59 13.83 0.74 8.81
N LYS A 60 13.38 0.09 9.89
CA LYS A 60 13.64 0.48 11.28
C LYS A 60 13.17 1.91 11.59
N ALA A 61 12.05 2.33 10.99
CA ALA A 61 11.39 3.61 11.22
C ALA A 61 10.04 3.41 11.94
N PRO A 62 10.04 3.01 13.23
CA PRO A 62 8.81 2.64 13.96
C PRO A 62 7.87 3.83 14.17
N ASP A 63 8.39 5.04 14.38
CA ASP A 63 7.57 6.23 14.59
C ASP A 63 6.74 6.56 13.34
N VAL A 64 7.38 6.49 12.16
CA VAL A 64 6.71 6.69 10.86
C VAL A 64 5.69 5.59 10.62
N ALA A 65 6.02 4.33 10.91
CA ALA A 65 5.10 3.20 10.75
C ALA A 65 3.81 3.37 11.56
N ILE A 66 3.92 3.81 12.82
CA ILE A 66 2.74 4.06 13.68
C ILE A 66 1.90 5.21 13.13
N THR A 67 2.53 6.30 12.69
CA THR A 67 1.80 7.43 12.10
C THR A 67 1.11 7.07 10.79
N GLU A 68 1.76 6.27 9.93
CA GLU A 68 1.18 5.82 8.67
C GLU A 68 0.03 4.84 8.90
N ALA A 69 0.14 3.96 9.90
CA ALA A 69 -0.94 3.04 10.25
C ALA A 69 -2.19 3.81 10.70
N ALA A 70 -2.01 4.83 11.55
CA ALA A 70 -3.11 5.65 12.07
C ALA A 70 -3.71 6.59 11.00
N VAL A 71 -2.86 7.32 10.28
CA VAL A 71 -3.30 8.39 9.37
C VAL A 71 -3.56 7.87 7.96
N GLY A 72 -2.62 7.14 7.37
CA GLY A 72 -2.73 6.61 6.01
C GLY A 72 -3.75 5.49 5.94
N SER A 73 -3.40 4.33 6.50
CA SER A 73 -4.22 3.12 6.33
C SER A 73 -5.55 3.21 7.10
N GLY A 74 -5.57 3.91 8.24
CA GLY A 74 -6.76 4.14 9.05
C GLY A 74 -7.61 5.33 8.58
N LEU A 75 -7.19 6.55 8.95
CA LEU A 75 -8.01 7.76 8.79
C LEU A 75 -8.32 8.09 7.32
N ALA A 76 -7.32 8.10 6.44
CA ALA A 76 -7.52 8.47 5.03
C ALA A 76 -8.47 7.50 4.32
N SER A 77 -8.30 6.18 4.56
CA SER A 77 -9.22 5.15 4.06
C SER A 77 -10.65 5.38 4.54
N ALA A 78 -10.84 5.63 5.83
CA ALA A 78 -12.16 5.89 6.41
C ALA A 78 -12.83 7.14 5.80
N VAL A 79 -12.06 8.23 5.66
CA VAL A 79 -12.53 9.48 5.04
C VAL A 79 -12.92 9.27 3.58
N MET A 80 -12.12 8.55 2.79
CA MET A 80 -12.44 8.27 1.38
C MET A 80 -13.70 7.41 1.23
N ILE A 81 -13.85 6.37 2.05
CA ILE A 81 -15.05 5.52 2.05
C ILE A 81 -16.30 6.34 2.43
N PHE A 82 -16.18 7.18 3.46
CA PHE A 82 -17.26 8.06 3.88
C PHE A 82 -17.67 9.05 2.79
N ALA A 83 -16.68 9.67 2.13
CA ALA A 83 -16.93 10.57 0.99
C ALA A 83 -17.66 9.84 -0.16
N LEU A 84 -17.24 8.62 -0.50
CA LEU A 84 -17.90 7.80 -1.51
C LEU A 84 -19.36 7.51 -1.15
N PHE A 85 -19.66 7.20 0.10
CA PHE A 85 -21.04 6.98 0.54
C PHE A 85 -21.89 8.25 0.45
N ARG A 86 -21.34 9.42 0.80
CA ARG A 86 -22.06 10.69 0.65
C ARG A 86 -22.34 11.03 -0.81
N MET A 87 -21.40 10.77 -1.71
CA MET A 87 -21.57 11.02 -3.15
C MET A 87 -22.71 10.16 -3.72
N LYS A 88 -22.72 8.86 -3.43
CA LYS A 88 -23.79 7.93 -3.87
C LYS A 88 -25.17 8.28 -3.29
N ALA A 89 -25.22 8.85 -2.09
CA ALA A 89 -26.48 9.31 -1.49
C ALA A 89 -27.03 10.57 -2.16
N GLY A 90 -26.16 11.44 -2.69
CA GLY A 90 -26.53 12.64 -3.45
C GLY A 90 -27.05 12.32 -4.86
N GLU A 91 -26.48 11.32 -5.54
CA GLU A 91 -26.92 10.88 -6.88
C GLU A 91 -28.32 10.25 -6.92
N LYS A 92 -28.84 9.78 -5.79
CA LYS A 92 -30.18 9.17 -5.69
C LYS A 92 -31.32 10.17 -5.43
N LYS A 93 -31.04 11.48 -5.43
CA LYS A 93 -32.04 12.56 -5.33
C LYS A 93 -32.18 13.28 -6.65
#